data_AF-A0A2E8QFU2-F1
#
_entry.id   AF-A0A2E8QFU2-F1
#
_cell.length_a   1.000
_cell.length_b   1.000
_cell.length_c   1.000
_cell.angle_alpha   90.00
_cell.angle_beta   90.00
_cell.angle_gamma   90.00
#
_symmetry.space_group_name_H-M   'P 1'
#
loop_
_entity.id
_entity.type
_entity.pdbx_description
1 polymer ?
#
loop_
_entity_poly.entity_id
_entity_poly.type
_entity_poly.pdbx_seq_one_letter_code
_entity_poly.pdbx_strand_id
1 'polypeptide(L)' 'MPDPGFCQAAFPRFYFNQETQKCAQFLWGGCGGTVPFETLEECKDACGS' A
#
# COMPACT_ATOMS: atom_id res chain seq x y z
N MET A 1 -8.11 -3.38 -2.39
CA MET A 1 -7.22 -4.07 -1.43
C MET A 1 -5.83 -4.13 -2.03
N PRO A 2 -4.77 -3.98 -1.22
CA PRO A 2 -3.39 -4.13 -1.71
C PRO A 2 -3.15 -5.56 -2.19
N ASP A 3 -2.38 -5.72 -3.26
CA ASP A 3 -1.99 -7.04 -3.77
C ASP A 3 -0.46 -7.14 -3.85
N PRO A 4 0.16 -8.10 -3.14
CA PRO A 4 1.61 -8.24 -3.09
C PRO A 4 2.22 -8.72 -4.41
N GLY A 5 1.41 -9.23 -5.35
CA GLY A 5 1.89 -9.86 -6.57
C GLY A 5 2.49 -11.25 -6.32
N PHE A 6 3.07 -11.82 -7.38
CA PHE A 6 3.64 -13.17 -7.36
C PHE A 6 5.15 -13.20 -7.07
N CYS A 7 5.82 -12.05 -7.12
CA CYS A 7 7.22 -11.97 -6.70
C CYS A 7 7.34 -12.08 -5.17
N GLN A 8 8.50 -12.53 -4.69
CA GLN A 8 8.74 -12.84 -3.27
C GLN A 8 9.69 -11.85 -2.57
N ALA A 9 9.85 -10.63 -3.10
CA ALA A 9 10.57 -9.59 -2.38
C ALA A 9 9.71 -8.98 -1.26
N ALA A 10 10.31 -8.18 -0.39
CA ALA A 10 9.63 -7.54 0.74
C ALA A 10 9.83 -6.03 0.69
N PHE A 11 9.11 -5.37 -0.21
CA PHE A 11 9.13 -3.90 -0.31
C PHE A 11 8.02 -3.29 0.55
N PRO A 12 8.34 -2.41 1.52
CA PRO A 12 7.32 -1.73 2.30
C PRO A 12 6.54 -0.78 1.40
N ARG A 13 5.23 -0.98 1.31
CA ARG A 13 4.29 -0.17 0.52
C ARG A 13 3.06 0.17 1.34
N PHE A 14 2.26 1.14 0.91
CA PHE A 14 1.15 1.67 1.69
C PHE A 14 -0.17 1.53 0.97
N TYR A 15 -1.25 1.41 1.74
CA TYR A 15 -2.62 1.35 1.26
C TYR A 15 -3.58 1.98 2.26
N PHE A 16 -4.71 2.49 1.76
CA PHE A 16 -5.77 2.98 2.63
C PHE A 16 -6.62 1.80 3.11
N ASN A 17 -6.65 1.59 4.42
CA ASN A 17 -7.50 0.62 5.05
C ASN A 17 -8.84 1.28 5.39
N GLN A 18 -9.88 0.91 4.63
CA GLN A 18 -11.23 1.45 4.78
C GLN A 18 -11.91 1.02 6.09
N GLU A 19 -11.54 -0.12 6.68
CA GLU A 19 -12.10 -0.59 7.96
C GLU A 19 -11.60 0.26 9.13
N THR A 20 -10.33 0.65 9.11
CA THR A 20 -9.72 1.49 10.15
C THR A 20 -9.69 2.98 9.81
N GLN A 21 -10.09 3.33 8.58
CA GLN A 21 -10.01 4.69 8.01
C GLN A 21 -8.58 5.26 8.11
N LYS A 22 -7.57 4.41 7.92
CA LYS A 22 -6.15 4.78 8.11
C LYS A 22 -5.26 4.19 7.04
N CYS A 23 -4.16 4.87 6.78
CA CYS A 23 -3.07 4.33 5.97
C CYS A 23 -2.34 3.22 6.71
N ALA A 24 -2.31 2.04 6.12
CA ALA A 24 -1.62 0.86 6.62
C ALA A 24 -0.48 0.47 5.67
N GLN A 25 0.56 -0.15 6.22
CA GLN A 25 1.68 -0.67 5.47
C GLN A 25 1.42 -2.14 5.11
N PHE A 26 1.87 -2.56 3.93
CA PHE A 26 1.95 -3.96 3.52
C PHE A 26 3.31 -4.24 2.84
N LEU A 27 3.63 -5.52 2.65
CA LEU A 27 4.81 -5.94 1.92
C LEU A 27 4.43 -6.28 0.48
N TRP A 28 5.01 -5.57 -0.47
CA TRP A 28 4.88 -5.85 -1.88
C TRP A 28 6.01 -6.74 -2.38
N GLY A 29 5.66 -7.71 -3.21
CA GLY A 29 6.54 -8.72 -3.78
C GLY A 29 7.62 -8.18 -4.71
N GLY A 30 7.56 -6.89 -5.09
CA GLY A 30 8.53 -6.26 -5.99
C GLY A 30 8.18 -6.37 -7.47
N CYS A 31 7.15 -7.14 -7.82
CA CYS A 31 6.60 -7.18 -9.16
C CYS A 31 5.14 -7.63 -9.17
N GLY A 32 4.40 -7.20 -10.19
CA GLY A 32 2.98 -7.48 -10.31
C GLY A 32 2.15 -6.88 -9.19
N GLY A 33 0.93 -7.38 -9.03
CA GLY A 33 0.01 -6.95 -7.98
C GLY A 33 -0.41 -5.49 -8.06
N THR A 34 -0.88 -4.95 -6.93
CA THR A 34 -1.45 -3.61 -6.83
C THR A 34 -0.87 -2.90 -5.63
N VAL A 35 -0.06 -1.88 -5.91
CA VAL A 35 0.51 -0.96 -4.93
C VAL A 35 -0.20 0.38 -5.06
N PRO A 36 -1.09 0.72 -4.13
CA PRO A 36 -1.84 1.97 -4.22
C PRO A 36 -0.98 3.20 -3.88
N PHE A 37 -0.09 3.10 -2.90
CA PHE A 37 0.78 4.21 -2.50
C PHE A 37 2.22 3.76 -2.26
N GLU A 38 3.17 4.58 -2.72
CA GLU A 38 4.59 4.32 -2.51
C GLU A 38 5.04 4.70 -1.10
N THR A 39 4.42 5.76 -0.55
CA THR A 39 4.79 6.32 0.76
C THR A 39 3.57 6.53 1.66
N LEU A 40 3.83 6.62 2.97
CA LEU A 40 2.79 6.93 3.95
C LEU A 40 2.22 8.34 3.74
N GLU A 41 3.06 9.28 3.31
CA GLU A 41 2.67 10.67 3.05
C GLU A 41 1.68 10.74 1.91
N GLU A 42 1.96 10.05 0.80
CA GLU A 42 1.09 9.98 -0.37
C GLU A 42 -0.28 9.36 -0.04
N CYS A 43 -0.30 8.33 0.81
CA CYS A 43 -1.55 7.76 1.31
C CYS A 43 -2.33 8.76 2.19
N LYS A 44 -1.64 9.50 3.07
CA LYS A 44 -2.28 10.48 3.95
C LYS A 44 -2.83 11.67 3.16
N ASP A 45 -2.08 12.12 2.16
CA ASP A 45 -2.47 13.22 1.28
C ASP A 45 -3.71 12.84 0.46
N ALA A 46 -3.73 11.61 -0.09
CA ALA A 46 -4.87 11.08 -0.83
C ALA A 46 -6.17 10.93 0.00
N CYS A 47 -6.06 10.82 1.33
CA CYS A 47 -7.20 10.75 2.24
C CYS A 47 -7.53 12.08 2.93
N GLY A 48 -6.74 13.13 2.65
CA GLY A 48 -6.76 14.41 3.35
C GLY A 48 -7.61 15.52 2.71
N SER A 49 -8.55 15.19 1.81
CA SER A 49 -9.57 16.11 1.31
C SER A 49 -10.99 15.57 1.50
#